data_AF-D8M537-F1
#
_entry.id   AF-D8M537-F1
#
_cell.length_a   1.000
_cell.length_b   1.000
_cell.length_c   1.000
_cell.angle_alpha   90.00
_cell.angle_beta   90.00
_cell.angle_gamma   90.00
#
_symmetry.space_group_name_H-M   'P 1'
#
loop_
_entity.id
_entity.type
_entity.pdbx_description
1 polymer ?
#
loop_
_entity_poly.entity_id
_entity_poly.type
_entity_poly.pdbx_seq_one_letter_code
_entity_poly.pdbx_strand_id
1 'polypeptide(L)'
;MNDKCEAIDKEISGCFARMEELKIERQMISEGFRIERAARMEDMAARKALLERRNELTAEFSTGKSKASALRSELSQIREQISNLPHVQSGELEAKIMEAEEKIETESMSIKQERELNTKIKGWRDQLRQAKTVEPLLARRKVVEEELKLLQTSMDELKGKLNAVYEKLGAKKEKKEEKKEGEEEKKEREDPYQKINDEWKELQAKIDAKRQEKREVRNAYFEQRRQYNEFSSKNRRMRVARSVLERKQREAAELEQQRKEEEEMLKRHPFEKEMAVCDDLLVYLKGLQTKTTATPAAAKPAFQVPEGMTLLKREEEVLYAEEPKKKKKDRRERKQKKTAFTHDLGTLQSFAMVHLKAPVSEEEVQATVELVKARKAFFDALPRGADVVAELAKL
;
A
#
# COMPACT_ATOMS: atom_id res chain seq x y z
N MET A 1 12.36 -9.40 -11.80
CA MET A 1 11.05 -8.96 -11.26
C MET A 1 11.30 -7.95 -10.15
N ASN A 2 12.08 -8.31 -9.12
CA ASN A 2 12.45 -7.41 -8.02
C ASN A 2 13.13 -6.11 -8.50
N ASP A 3 14.19 -6.18 -9.31
CA ASP A 3 14.93 -4.98 -9.75
C ASP A 3 14.05 -3.98 -10.52
N LYS A 4 13.13 -4.48 -11.36
CA LYS A 4 12.17 -3.64 -12.11
C LYS A 4 11.13 -3.02 -11.18
N CYS A 5 10.63 -3.78 -10.21
CA CYS A 5 9.70 -3.26 -9.21
C CYS A 5 10.36 -2.22 -8.29
N GLU A 6 11.63 -2.42 -7.92
CA GLU A 6 12.41 -1.48 -7.11
C GLU A 6 12.74 -0.19 -7.86
N ALA A 7 13.05 -0.26 -9.16
CA ALA A 7 13.23 0.92 -9.99
C ALA A 7 11.94 1.77 -10.07
N ILE A 8 10.79 1.11 -10.28
CA ILE A 8 9.48 1.78 -10.29
C ILE A 8 9.18 2.41 -8.93
N ASP A 9 9.50 1.73 -7.82
CA ASP A 9 9.29 2.29 -6.48
C ASP A 9 10.14 3.53 -6.22
N LYS A 10 11.39 3.57 -6.73
CA LYS A 10 12.25 4.76 -6.66
C LYS A 10 11.65 5.93 -7.44
N GLU A 11 11.15 5.69 -8.66
CA GLU A 11 10.50 6.72 -9.48
C GLU A 11 9.23 7.27 -8.82
N ILE A 12 8.42 6.38 -8.21
CA ILE A 12 7.24 6.77 -7.42
C ILE A 12 7.65 7.62 -6.21
N SER A 13 8.70 7.24 -5.48
CA SER A 13 9.20 8.06 -4.35
C SER A 13 9.71 9.43 -4.79
N GLY A 14 10.35 9.53 -5.96
CA GLY A 14 10.77 10.82 -6.52
C GLY A 14 9.58 11.71 -6.87
N CYS A 15 8.51 11.14 -7.42
CA CYS A 15 7.27 11.88 -7.69
C CYS A 15 6.59 12.36 -6.38
N PHE A 16 6.63 11.54 -5.32
CA PHE A 16 6.14 11.95 -4.00
C PHE A 16 6.94 13.09 -3.39
N ALA A 17 8.27 13.06 -3.49
CA ALA A 17 9.11 14.16 -3.01
C ALA A 17 8.79 15.48 -3.74
N ARG A 18 8.64 15.44 -5.07
CA ARG A 18 8.23 16.63 -5.83
C ARG A 18 6.84 17.13 -5.47
N MET A 19 5.90 16.23 -5.18
CA MET A 19 4.58 16.63 -4.66
C MET A 19 4.68 17.29 -3.28
N GLU A 20 5.57 16.85 -2.39
CA GLU A 20 5.79 17.52 -1.11
C GLU A 20 6.36 18.93 -1.29
N GLU A 21 7.30 19.12 -2.22
CA GLU A 21 7.80 20.45 -2.60
C GLU A 21 6.66 21.35 -3.10
N LEU A 22 5.79 20.85 -3.99
CA LEU A 22 4.62 21.60 -4.47
C LEU A 22 3.64 21.98 -3.35
N LYS A 23 3.51 21.17 -2.29
CA LYS A 23 2.72 21.56 -1.10
C LYS A 23 3.36 22.73 -0.37
N ILE A 24 4.67 22.74 -0.22
CA ILE A 24 5.42 23.83 0.42
C ILE A 24 5.27 25.10 -0.42
N GLU A 25 5.45 25.02 -1.74
CA GLU A 25 5.23 26.15 -2.66
C GLU A 25 3.80 26.70 -2.54
N ARG A 26 2.79 25.82 -2.48
CA ARG A 26 1.40 26.19 -2.27
C ARG A 26 1.18 26.92 -0.93
N GLN A 27 1.82 26.46 0.14
CA GLN A 27 1.78 27.10 1.45
C GLN A 27 2.43 28.47 1.41
N MET A 28 3.62 28.60 0.82
CA MET A 28 4.34 29.87 0.66
C MET A 28 3.52 30.90 -0.11
N ILE A 29 2.86 30.48 -1.20
CA ILE A 29 1.95 31.35 -1.95
C ILE A 29 0.77 31.80 -1.06
N SER A 30 0.19 30.87 -0.29
CA SER A 30 -0.93 31.21 0.61
C SER A 30 -0.52 32.16 1.73
N GLU A 31 0.69 32.04 2.27
CA GLU A 31 1.24 32.93 3.27
C GLU A 31 1.55 34.30 2.67
N GLY A 32 2.11 34.34 1.46
CA GLY A 32 2.31 35.57 0.68
C GLY A 32 0.99 36.33 0.51
N PHE A 33 -0.09 35.64 0.09
CA PHE A 33 -1.41 36.25 -0.03
C PHE A 33 -1.98 36.74 1.31
N ARG A 34 -1.71 36.04 2.42
CA ARG A 34 -2.13 36.49 3.77
C ARG A 34 -1.41 37.78 4.18
N ILE A 35 -0.10 37.85 3.96
CA ILE A 35 0.72 39.03 4.26
C ILE A 35 0.26 40.21 3.39
N GLU A 36 0.06 40.00 2.09
CA GLU A 36 -0.44 41.03 1.19
C GLU A 36 -1.83 41.53 1.59
N ARG A 37 -2.72 40.62 2.01
CA ARG A 37 -4.05 40.98 2.52
C ARG A 37 -3.97 41.78 3.82
N ALA A 38 -3.09 41.40 4.74
CA ALA A 38 -2.88 42.14 5.99
C ALA A 38 -2.37 43.57 5.70
N ALA A 39 -1.36 43.71 4.84
CA ALA A 39 -0.84 45.01 4.42
C ALA A 39 -1.92 45.88 3.75
N ARG A 40 -2.75 45.30 2.86
CA ARG A 40 -3.89 46.02 2.26
C ARG A 40 -4.92 46.48 3.32
N MET A 41 -5.19 45.66 4.33
CA MET A 41 -6.11 46.01 5.42
C MET A 41 -5.54 47.13 6.29
N GLU A 42 -4.26 47.09 6.63
CA GLU A 42 -3.56 48.16 7.35
C GLU A 42 -3.56 49.47 6.57
N ASP A 43 -3.27 49.42 5.26
CA ASP A 43 -3.32 50.58 4.38
C ASP A 43 -4.73 51.20 4.32
N MET A 44 -5.76 50.37 4.22
CA MET A 44 -7.17 50.79 4.24
C MET A 44 -7.57 51.38 5.60
N ALA A 45 -7.15 50.77 6.71
CA ALA A 45 -7.40 51.28 8.05
C ALA A 45 -6.71 52.64 8.26
N ALA A 46 -5.44 52.77 7.86
CA ALA A 46 -4.70 54.03 7.93
C ALA A 46 -5.31 55.12 7.03
N ARG A 47 -5.88 54.75 5.88
CA ARG A 47 -6.64 55.69 5.03
C ARG A 47 -7.95 56.11 5.69
N LYS A 48 -8.68 55.18 6.31
CA LYS A 48 -9.92 55.46 7.03
C LYS A 48 -9.68 56.42 8.20
N ALA A 49 -8.64 56.17 9.01
CA ALA A 49 -8.23 57.06 10.10
C ALA A 49 -7.88 58.48 9.60
N LEU A 50 -7.19 58.60 8.46
CA LEU A 50 -6.92 59.91 7.85
C LEU A 50 -8.20 60.62 7.36
N LEU A 51 -9.17 59.88 6.84
CA LEU A 51 -10.47 60.43 6.41
C LEU A 51 -11.33 60.88 7.60
N GLU A 52 -11.35 60.10 8.69
CA GLU A 52 -11.99 60.48 9.95
C GLU A 52 -11.35 61.75 10.51
N ARG A 53 -10.02 61.80 10.57
CA ARG A 53 -9.28 62.98 11.02
C ARG A 53 -9.55 64.21 10.14
N ARG A 54 -9.65 64.03 8.82
CA ARG A 54 -10.04 65.10 7.90
C ARG A 54 -11.44 65.62 8.21
N ASN A 55 -12.40 64.73 8.45
CA ASN A 55 -13.79 65.11 8.71
C ASN A 55 -13.89 65.89 10.03
N GLU A 56 -13.21 65.44 11.08
CA GLU A 56 -13.09 66.15 12.36
C GLU A 56 -12.50 67.54 12.19
N LEU A 57 -11.33 67.65 11.54
CA LEU A 57 -10.66 68.93 11.34
C LEU A 57 -11.48 69.87 10.44
N THR A 58 -12.17 69.35 9.44
CA THR A 58 -13.09 70.13 8.60
C THR A 58 -14.27 70.66 9.42
N ALA A 59 -14.83 69.84 10.31
CA ALA A 59 -15.91 70.24 11.18
C ALA A 59 -15.43 71.34 12.15
N GLU A 60 -14.32 71.13 12.85
CA GLU A 60 -13.71 72.13 13.75
C GLU A 60 -13.44 73.44 13.01
N PHE A 61 -12.83 73.38 11.82
CA PHE A 61 -12.57 74.55 10.99
C PHE A 61 -13.86 75.27 10.57
N SER A 62 -14.91 74.54 10.21
CA SER A 62 -16.21 75.13 9.87
C SER A 62 -16.86 75.85 11.06
N THR A 63 -16.77 75.27 12.27
CA THR A 63 -17.29 75.90 13.48
C THR A 63 -16.49 77.15 13.84
N GLY A 64 -15.16 77.10 13.75
CA GLY A 64 -14.31 78.26 14.00
C GLY A 64 -14.53 79.37 12.97
N LYS A 65 -14.76 79.03 11.69
CA LYS A 65 -15.16 79.99 10.66
C LYS A 65 -16.50 80.66 10.98
N SER A 66 -17.49 79.90 11.47
CA SER A 66 -18.79 80.46 11.88
C SER A 66 -18.64 81.43 13.07
N LYS A 67 -17.83 81.06 14.08
CA LYS A 67 -17.50 81.92 15.24
C LYS A 67 -16.77 83.19 14.80
N ALA A 68 -15.81 83.08 13.89
CA ALA A 68 -15.09 84.24 13.35
C ALA A 68 -16.03 85.17 12.58
N SER A 69 -16.99 84.63 11.83
CA SER A 69 -18.01 85.43 11.15
C SER A 69 -18.91 86.17 12.14
N ALA A 70 -19.31 85.51 13.23
CA ALA A 70 -20.10 86.13 14.30
C ALA A 70 -19.34 87.28 14.97
N LEU A 71 -18.09 87.05 15.40
CA LEU A 71 -17.25 88.09 16.01
C LEU A 71 -16.96 89.25 15.05
N ARG A 72 -16.77 88.99 13.75
CA ARG A 72 -16.64 90.06 12.73
C ARG A 72 -17.91 90.88 12.62
N SER A 73 -19.08 90.24 12.67
CA SER A 73 -20.36 90.95 12.66
C SER A 73 -20.55 91.79 13.92
N GLU A 74 -20.21 91.25 15.10
CA GLU A 74 -20.21 92.00 16.36
C GLU A 74 -19.27 93.21 16.29
N LEU A 75 -18.04 93.05 15.77
CA LEU A 75 -17.12 94.18 15.59
C LEU A 75 -17.66 95.24 14.64
N SER A 76 -18.31 94.82 13.55
CA SER A 76 -18.93 95.76 12.61
C SER A 76 -20.03 96.57 13.29
N GLN A 77 -20.90 95.90 14.07
CA GLN A 77 -21.97 96.56 14.83
C GLN A 77 -21.40 97.52 15.89
N ILE A 78 -20.37 97.10 16.64
CA ILE A 78 -19.72 97.95 17.64
C ILE A 78 -19.06 99.17 16.95
N ARG A 79 -18.42 98.99 15.79
CA ARG A 79 -17.83 100.10 15.02
C ARG A 79 -18.89 101.09 14.54
N GLU A 80 -20.02 100.59 14.06
CA GLU A 80 -21.16 101.42 13.63
C GLU A 80 -21.79 102.17 14.81
N GLN A 81 -21.97 101.52 15.96
CA GLN A 81 -22.45 102.16 17.19
C GLN A 81 -21.49 103.26 17.66
N ILE A 82 -20.18 103.02 17.61
CA ILE A 82 -19.17 104.03 17.97
C ILE A 82 -19.16 105.19 16.96
N SER A 83 -19.31 104.94 15.66
CA SER A 83 -19.33 106.02 14.66
C SER A 83 -20.57 106.92 14.74
N ASN A 84 -21.69 106.37 15.23
CA ASN A 84 -22.94 107.13 15.42
C ASN A 84 -22.95 107.97 16.71
N LEU A 85 -21.99 107.78 17.61
CA LEU A 85 -21.87 108.52 18.86
C LEU A 85 -20.84 109.66 18.71
N PRO A 86 -21.09 110.86 19.27
CA PRO A 86 -20.14 111.96 19.21
C PRO A 86 -18.87 111.61 20.00
N HIS A 87 -17.72 111.77 19.35
CA HIS A 87 -16.41 111.53 19.96
C HIS A 87 -16.02 112.72 20.84
N VAL A 88 -16.48 112.73 22.08
CA VAL A 88 -16.07 113.72 23.09
C VAL A 88 -15.44 112.99 24.27
N GLN A 89 -14.28 113.47 24.73
CA GLN A 89 -13.61 112.89 25.89
C GLN A 89 -14.43 113.18 27.16
N SER A 90 -14.79 112.13 27.90
CA SER A 90 -15.59 112.19 29.13
C SER A 90 -14.97 113.11 30.17
N GLY A 91 -13.65 113.04 30.37
CA GLY A 91 -12.91 113.87 31.33
C GLY A 91 -12.90 115.37 30.98
N GLU A 92 -12.83 115.73 29.70
CA GLU A 92 -12.86 117.14 29.28
C GLU A 92 -14.25 117.77 29.46
N LEU A 93 -15.33 116.98 29.31
CA LEU A 93 -16.70 117.43 29.55
C LEU A 93 -16.99 117.60 31.05
N GLU A 94 -16.52 116.67 31.88
CA GLU A 94 -16.66 116.77 33.34
C GLU A 94 -15.95 118.00 33.91
N ALA A 95 -14.73 118.28 33.44
CA ALA A 95 -14.00 119.49 33.82
C ALA A 95 -14.74 120.78 33.41
N LYS A 96 -15.29 120.84 32.19
CA LYS A 96 -16.07 121.99 31.69
C LYS A 96 -17.39 122.19 32.44
N ILE A 97 -18.04 121.10 32.83
CA ILE A 97 -19.26 121.13 33.65
C ILE A 97 -18.93 121.67 35.05
N MET A 98 -17.89 121.16 35.70
CA MET A 98 -17.48 121.64 37.02
C MET A 98 -17.07 123.12 37.00
N GLU A 99 -16.26 123.54 36.03
CA GLU A 99 -15.82 124.94 35.92
C GLU A 99 -17.00 125.90 35.67
N ALA A 100 -18.01 125.47 34.91
CA ALA A 100 -19.21 126.27 34.67
C ALA A 100 -20.19 126.30 35.85
N GLU A 101 -20.28 125.21 36.61
CA GLU A 101 -21.03 125.15 37.87
C GLU A 101 -20.36 126.03 38.93
N GLU A 102 -19.04 125.95 39.07
CA GLU A 102 -18.25 126.80 39.97
C GLU A 102 -18.41 128.29 39.61
N LYS A 103 -18.40 128.65 38.32
CA LYS A 103 -18.68 130.03 37.88
C LYS A 103 -20.09 130.52 38.22
N ILE A 104 -21.11 129.65 38.14
CA ILE A 104 -22.47 130.00 38.54
C ILE A 104 -22.55 130.22 40.06
N GLU A 105 -21.83 129.41 40.84
CA GLU A 105 -21.84 129.48 42.31
C GLU A 105 -21.02 130.66 42.88
N THR A 106 -19.94 131.06 42.20
CA THR A 106 -18.96 132.03 42.71
C THR A 106 -19.09 133.43 42.10
N GLU A 107 -19.58 133.57 40.87
CA GLU A 107 -19.69 134.87 40.18
C GLU A 107 -21.15 135.37 40.17
N SER A 108 -21.37 136.63 40.55
CA SER A 108 -22.69 137.27 40.47
C SER A 108 -23.02 137.65 39.02
N MET A 109 -23.53 136.69 38.25
CA MET A 109 -23.87 136.85 36.83
C MET A 109 -25.29 137.38 36.60
N SER A 110 -25.53 137.99 35.43
CA SER A 110 -26.88 138.37 35.03
C SER A 110 -27.77 137.13 34.82
N ILE A 111 -29.05 137.20 35.19
CA ILE A 111 -30.05 136.12 35.00
C ILE A 111 -30.06 135.57 33.57
N LYS A 112 -29.77 136.39 32.55
CA LYS A 112 -29.67 135.94 31.15
C LYS A 112 -28.43 135.05 30.91
N GLN A 113 -27.28 135.45 31.44
CA GLN A 113 -26.03 134.70 31.30
C GLN A 113 -26.06 133.38 32.09
N GLU A 114 -26.68 133.40 33.27
CA GLU A 114 -26.89 132.19 34.08
C GLU A 114 -27.79 131.17 33.36
N ARG A 115 -28.85 131.63 32.67
CA ARG A 115 -29.71 130.77 31.83
C ARG A 115 -28.96 130.18 30.64
N GLU A 116 -28.11 130.96 29.97
CA GLU A 116 -27.28 130.48 28.85
C GLU A 116 -26.17 129.51 29.29
N LEU A 117 -25.57 129.70 30.46
CA LEU A 117 -24.65 128.74 31.06
C LEU A 117 -25.37 127.46 31.46
N ASN A 118 -26.56 127.55 32.05
CA ASN A 118 -27.37 126.38 32.39
C ASN A 118 -27.82 125.55 31.16
N THR A 119 -28.11 126.19 30.01
CA THR A 119 -28.40 125.45 28.77
C THR A 119 -27.15 124.76 28.22
N LYS A 120 -25.98 125.40 28.31
CA LYS A 120 -24.69 124.78 27.95
C LYS A 120 -24.35 123.59 28.86
N ILE A 121 -24.52 123.73 30.19
CA ILE A 121 -24.31 122.64 31.15
C ILE A 121 -25.23 121.45 30.86
N LYS A 122 -26.50 121.69 30.54
CA LYS A 122 -27.42 120.62 30.11
C LYS A 122 -26.91 119.91 28.85
N GLY A 123 -26.50 120.67 27.82
CA GLY A 123 -25.92 120.11 26.61
C GLY A 123 -24.64 119.30 26.86
N TRP A 124 -23.75 119.77 27.74
CA TRP A 124 -22.54 119.03 28.12
C TRP A 124 -22.85 117.79 28.95
N ARG A 125 -23.85 117.82 29.83
CA ARG A 125 -24.30 116.64 30.58
C ARG A 125 -24.91 115.58 29.64
N ASP A 126 -25.65 115.99 28.62
CA ASP A 126 -26.18 115.08 27.60
C ASP A 126 -25.05 114.46 26.76
N GLN A 127 -24.05 115.26 26.37
CA GLN A 127 -22.84 114.78 25.69
C GLN A 127 -22.03 113.83 26.59
N LEU A 128 -21.92 114.13 27.89
CA LEU A 128 -21.23 113.29 28.86
C LEU A 128 -21.94 111.95 29.03
N ARG A 129 -23.27 111.95 29.07
CA ARG A 129 -24.09 110.74 29.11
C ARG A 129 -23.85 109.87 27.88
N GLN A 130 -23.75 110.49 26.69
CA GLN A 130 -23.43 109.78 25.45
C GLN A 130 -21.99 109.26 25.44
N ALA A 131 -21.01 110.05 25.88
CA ALA A 131 -19.60 109.64 25.98
C ALA A 131 -19.40 108.43 26.94
N LYS A 132 -20.12 108.41 28.06
CA LYS A 132 -20.12 107.28 29.00
C LYS A 132 -20.68 105.98 28.41
N THR A 133 -21.50 106.05 27.35
CA THR A 133 -21.94 104.85 26.61
C THR A 133 -20.88 104.33 25.63
N VAL A 134 -19.93 105.17 25.21
CA VAL A 134 -18.87 104.80 24.26
C VAL A 134 -17.75 103.99 24.94
N GLU A 135 -17.39 104.31 26.18
CA GLU A 135 -16.35 103.61 26.94
C GLU A 135 -16.54 102.08 27.04
N PRO A 136 -17.71 101.54 27.45
CA PRO A 136 -17.92 100.10 27.49
C PRO A 136 -17.91 99.46 26.09
N LEU A 137 -18.33 100.18 25.05
CA LEU A 137 -18.26 99.72 23.66
C LEU A 137 -16.81 99.64 23.16
N LEU A 138 -15.96 100.59 23.54
CA LEU A 138 -14.52 100.55 23.25
C LEU A 138 -13.82 99.41 23.98
N ALA A 139 -14.18 99.15 25.24
CA ALA A 139 -13.68 98.00 25.99
C ALA A 139 -14.11 96.69 25.33
N ARG A 140 -15.40 96.55 24.96
CA ARG A 140 -15.91 95.38 24.24
C ARG A 140 -15.23 95.21 22.88
N ARG A 141 -15.00 96.29 22.14
CA ARG A 141 -14.27 96.26 20.86
C ARG A 141 -12.88 95.64 21.02
N LYS A 142 -12.11 96.07 22.03
CA LYS A 142 -10.77 95.54 22.29
C LYS A 142 -10.81 94.04 22.60
N VAL A 143 -11.73 93.61 23.46
CA VAL A 143 -11.92 92.19 23.79
C VAL A 143 -12.26 91.37 22.54
N VAL A 144 -13.23 91.82 21.74
CA VAL A 144 -13.62 91.10 20.52
C VAL A 144 -12.49 91.11 19.48
N GLU A 145 -11.70 92.19 19.36
CA GLU A 145 -10.52 92.23 18.49
C GLU A 145 -9.42 91.23 18.94
N GLU A 146 -9.23 91.03 20.25
CA GLU A 146 -8.32 90.02 20.79
C GLU A 146 -8.85 88.58 20.59
N GLU A 147 -10.13 88.34 20.87
CA GLU A 147 -10.79 87.05 20.61
C GLU A 147 -10.69 86.65 19.13
N LEU A 148 -10.83 87.62 18.22
CA LEU A 148 -10.74 87.38 16.78
C LEU A 148 -9.31 87.05 16.35
N LYS A 149 -8.30 87.70 16.93
CA LYS A 149 -6.88 87.36 16.69
C LYS A 149 -6.55 85.95 17.17
N LEU A 150 -6.95 85.59 18.39
CA LEU A 150 -6.75 84.24 18.94
C LEU A 150 -7.51 83.17 18.12
N LEU A 151 -8.71 83.48 17.66
CA LEU A 151 -9.47 82.58 16.80
C LEU A 151 -8.82 82.44 15.43
N GLN A 152 -8.28 83.51 14.85
CA GLN A 152 -7.55 83.47 13.57
C GLN A 152 -6.31 82.60 13.65
N THR A 153 -5.48 82.74 14.69
CA THR A 153 -4.30 81.88 14.86
C THR A 153 -4.70 80.40 14.99
N SER A 154 -5.74 80.10 15.78
CA SER A 154 -6.26 78.73 15.89
C SER A 154 -6.79 78.16 14.57
N MET A 155 -7.39 79.01 13.72
CA MET A 155 -7.88 78.63 12.39
C MET A 155 -6.75 78.39 11.40
N ASP A 156 -5.68 79.19 11.44
CA ASP A 156 -4.50 79.00 10.60
C ASP A 156 -3.76 77.71 10.97
N GLU A 157 -3.67 77.37 12.25
CA GLU A 157 -3.14 76.09 12.72
C GLU A 157 -4.00 74.90 12.25
N LEU A 158 -5.32 75.00 12.37
CA LEU A 158 -6.25 73.96 11.90
C LEU A 158 -6.18 73.79 10.38
N LYS A 159 -6.04 74.89 9.63
CA LYS A 159 -5.82 74.86 8.18
C LYS A 159 -4.50 74.18 7.81
N GLY A 160 -3.42 74.45 8.56
CA GLY A 160 -2.14 73.76 8.39
C GLY A 160 -2.26 72.24 8.63
N LYS A 161 -2.93 71.83 9.71
CA LYS A 161 -3.22 70.41 10.01
C LYS A 161 -4.06 69.77 8.91
N LEU A 162 -5.06 70.48 8.39
CA LEU A 162 -5.95 69.99 7.34
C LEU A 162 -5.20 69.81 6.01
N ASN A 163 -4.34 70.76 5.62
CA ASN A 163 -3.49 70.66 4.43
C ASN A 163 -2.55 69.44 4.52
N ALA A 164 -1.91 69.22 5.67
CA ALA A 164 -1.06 68.05 5.88
C ALA A 164 -1.82 66.72 5.75
N VAL A 165 -3.09 66.67 6.16
CA VAL A 165 -3.94 65.48 5.97
C VAL A 165 -4.33 65.31 4.50
N TYR A 166 -4.59 66.39 3.76
CA TYR A 166 -4.84 66.34 2.32
C TYR A 166 -3.62 65.86 1.53
N GLU A 167 -2.41 66.31 1.86
CA GLU A 167 -1.17 65.82 1.24
C GLU A 167 -0.97 64.32 1.47
N LYS A 168 -1.16 63.85 2.72
CA LYS A 168 -1.09 62.42 3.05
C LYS A 168 -2.13 61.58 2.31
N LEU A 169 -3.34 62.11 2.10
CA LEU A 169 -4.39 61.45 1.32
C LEU A 169 -4.10 61.48 -0.19
N GLY A 170 -3.52 62.56 -0.71
CA GLY A 170 -3.08 62.71 -2.10
C GLY A 170 -1.98 61.72 -2.45
N ALA A 171 -0.90 61.68 -1.66
CA ALA A 171 0.20 60.72 -1.84
C ALA A 171 -0.26 59.25 -1.77
N LYS A 172 -1.27 58.94 -0.94
CA LYS A 172 -1.88 57.60 -0.89
C LYS A 172 -2.81 57.29 -2.08
N LYS A 173 -3.36 58.30 -2.75
CA LYS A 173 -4.16 58.12 -3.97
C LYS A 173 -3.26 57.86 -5.18
N GLU A 174 -2.20 58.65 -5.36
CA GLU A 174 -1.21 58.45 -6.44
C GLU A 174 -0.60 57.05 -6.37
N LYS A 175 -0.13 56.62 -5.19
CA LYS A 175 0.36 55.25 -4.96
C LYS A 175 -0.66 54.15 -5.26
N LYS A 176 -1.97 54.46 -5.23
CA LYS A 176 -3.02 53.50 -5.56
C LYS A 176 -3.32 53.48 -7.06
N GLU A 177 -3.20 54.62 -7.73
CA GLU A 177 -3.36 54.72 -9.19
C GLU A 177 -2.19 54.04 -9.90
N GLU A 178 -0.95 54.30 -9.47
CA GLU A 178 0.25 53.58 -9.96
C GLU A 178 0.15 52.06 -9.73
N LYS A 179 -0.33 51.64 -8.55
CA LYS A 179 -0.55 50.20 -8.26
C LYS A 179 -1.65 49.58 -9.10
N LYS A 180 -2.68 50.34 -9.50
CA LYS A 180 -3.79 49.86 -10.31
C LYS A 180 -3.41 49.69 -11.77
N GLU A 181 -2.64 50.62 -12.33
CA GLU A 181 -2.10 50.48 -13.69
C GLU A 181 -1.20 49.23 -13.78
N GLY A 182 -0.36 48.98 -12.78
CA GLY A 182 0.43 47.75 -12.69
C GLY A 182 -0.36 46.47 -12.34
N GLU A 183 -1.59 46.58 -11.82
CA GLU A 183 -2.48 45.43 -11.56
C GLU A 183 -3.31 45.05 -12.80
N GLU A 184 -3.64 46.00 -13.68
CA GLU A 184 -4.29 45.72 -14.96
C GLU A 184 -3.36 44.91 -15.88
N GLU A 185 -2.05 45.14 -15.86
CA GLU A 185 -1.04 44.27 -16.51
C GLU A 185 -0.93 42.87 -15.88
N LYS A 186 -1.38 42.66 -14.63
CA LYS A 186 -1.26 41.37 -13.93
C LYS A 186 -2.42 40.41 -14.15
N LYS A 187 -3.55 40.85 -14.72
CA LYS A 187 -4.68 39.95 -15.02
C LYS A 187 -4.35 38.87 -16.05
N GLU A 188 -3.25 39.02 -16.79
CA GLU A 188 -2.72 37.98 -17.68
C GLU A 188 -1.72 37.01 -17.02
N ARG A 189 -1.31 37.25 -15.76
CA ARG A 189 -0.46 36.29 -15.05
C ARG A 189 -1.33 35.16 -14.52
N GLU A 190 -1.27 34.03 -15.21
CA GLU A 190 -1.81 32.72 -14.83
C GLU A 190 -1.78 32.53 -13.30
N ASP A 191 -2.93 32.17 -12.74
CA ASP A 191 -3.12 32.01 -11.31
C ASP A 191 -2.06 31.03 -10.77
N PRO A 192 -1.17 31.43 -9.82
CA PRO A 192 -0.05 30.59 -9.38
C PRO A 192 -0.48 29.20 -8.91
N TYR A 193 -1.73 29.08 -8.45
CA TYR A 193 -2.35 27.82 -8.06
C TYR A 193 -2.70 26.90 -9.24
N GLN A 194 -2.99 27.44 -10.43
CA GLN A 194 -3.27 26.62 -11.62
C GLN A 194 -2.03 25.81 -12.01
N LYS A 195 -0.86 26.46 -12.10
CA LYS A 195 0.41 25.78 -12.41
C LYS A 195 0.73 24.64 -11.44
N ILE A 196 0.64 24.93 -10.14
CA ILE A 196 0.89 23.92 -9.10
C ILE A 196 -0.13 22.77 -9.18
N ASN A 197 -1.40 23.07 -9.46
CA ASN A 197 -2.44 22.04 -9.58
C ASN A 197 -2.24 21.17 -10.83
N ASP A 198 -1.78 21.75 -11.94
CA ASP A 198 -1.53 21.02 -13.17
C ASP A 198 -0.28 20.14 -13.02
N GLU A 199 0.81 20.66 -12.45
CA GLU A 199 2.00 19.85 -12.08
C GLU A 199 1.63 18.71 -11.11
N TRP A 200 0.76 18.98 -10.14
CA TRP A 200 0.26 17.96 -9.21
C TRP A 200 -0.50 16.84 -9.94
N LYS A 201 -1.42 17.18 -10.85
CA LYS A 201 -2.19 16.20 -11.63
C LYS A 201 -1.27 15.38 -12.52
N GLU A 202 -0.28 16.00 -13.15
CA GLU A 202 0.70 15.29 -13.98
C GLU A 202 1.54 14.31 -13.17
N LEU A 203 2.02 14.71 -11.99
CA LEU A 203 2.77 13.82 -11.10
C LEU A 203 1.91 12.68 -10.58
N GLN A 204 0.64 12.95 -10.24
CA GLN A 204 -0.30 11.92 -9.84
C GLN A 204 -0.57 10.91 -10.97
N ALA A 205 -0.77 11.39 -12.20
CA ALA A 205 -0.94 10.54 -13.37
C ALA A 205 0.31 9.68 -13.65
N LYS A 206 1.52 10.24 -13.49
CA LYS A 206 2.79 9.50 -13.60
C LYS A 206 2.88 8.40 -12.54
N ILE A 207 2.51 8.68 -11.30
CA ILE A 207 2.49 7.68 -10.21
C ILE A 207 1.51 6.55 -10.54
N ASP A 208 0.31 6.87 -11.01
CA ASP A 208 -0.71 5.87 -11.29
C ASP A 208 -0.34 4.99 -12.50
N ALA A 209 0.26 5.58 -13.55
CA ALA A 209 0.84 4.84 -14.66
C ALA A 209 1.95 3.88 -14.20
N LYS A 210 2.88 4.36 -13.37
CA LYS A 210 3.97 3.54 -12.81
C LYS A 210 3.47 2.41 -11.91
N ARG A 211 2.40 2.65 -11.14
CA ARG A 211 1.73 1.60 -10.36
C ARG A 211 1.03 0.56 -11.25
N GLN A 212 0.47 0.97 -12.39
CA GLN A 212 -0.06 0.04 -13.39
C GLN A 212 1.05 -0.83 -13.99
N GLU A 213 2.17 -0.23 -14.43
CA GLU A 213 3.35 -0.97 -14.92
C GLU A 213 3.83 -2.00 -13.89
N LYS A 214 3.93 -1.62 -12.61
CA LYS A 214 4.32 -2.54 -11.53
C LYS A 214 3.33 -3.70 -11.37
N ARG A 215 2.03 -3.44 -11.46
CA ARG A 215 0.99 -4.48 -11.40
C ARG A 215 1.09 -5.42 -12.59
N GLU A 216 1.31 -4.92 -13.80
CA GLU A 216 1.46 -5.74 -15.01
C GLU A 216 2.69 -6.64 -14.93
N VAL A 217 3.85 -6.11 -14.54
CA VAL A 217 5.08 -6.91 -14.35
C VAL A 217 4.87 -8.02 -13.31
N ARG A 218 4.16 -7.70 -12.22
CA ARG A 218 3.81 -8.67 -11.18
C ARG A 218 2.83 -9.73 -11.70
N ASN A 219 1.77 -9.32 -12.38
CA ASN A 219 0.75 -10.22 -12.92
C ASN A 219 1.34 -11.16 -13.97
N ALA A 220 2.13 -10.65 -14.91
CA ALA A 220 2.81 -11.48 -15.91
C ALA A 220 3.71 -12.55 -15.29
N TYR A 221 4.46 -12.20 -14.23
CA TYR A 221 5.27 -13.17 -13.49
C TYR A 221 4.41 -14.24 -12.81
N PHE A 222 3.32 -13.85 -12.15
CA PHE A 222 2.43 -14.81 -11.48
C PHE A 222 1.61 -15.66 -12.46
N GLU A 223 1.25 -15.13 -13.62
CA GLU A 223 0.60 -15.87 -14.71
C GLU A 223 1.52 -16.94 -15.27
N GLN A 224 2.78 -16.59 -15.60
CA GLN A 224 3.79 -17.57 -16.03
C GLN A 224 4.01 -18.65 -14.97
N ARG A 225 4.12 -18.24 -13.70
CA ARG A 225 4.25 -19.19 -12.57
C ARG A 225 3.02 -20.08 -12.43
N ARG A 226 1.81 -19.54 -12.60
CA ARG A 226 0.55 -20.28 -12.55
C ARG A 226 0.48 -21.29 -13.69
N GLN A 227 0.80 -20.89 -14.92
CA GLN A 227 0.85 -21.79 -16.07
C GLN A 227 1.85 -22.93 -15.87
N TYR A 228 3.06 -22.62 -15.37
CA TYR A 228 4.07 -23.63 -15.04
C TYR A 228 3.57 -24.59 -13.97
N ASN A 229 2.97 -24.08 -12.89
CA ASN A 229 2.42 -24.91 -11.81
C ASN A 229 1.26 -25.79 -12.31
N GLU A 230 0.37 -25.26 -13.15
CA GLU A 230 -0.73 -26.02 -13.77
C GLU A 230 -0.20 -27.12 -14.70
N PHE A 231 0.78 -26.81 -15.55
CA PHE A 231 1.44 -27.79 -16.41
C PHE A 231 2.14 -28.88 -15.59
N SER A 232 2.94 -28.50 -14.60
CA SER A 232 3.66 -29.43 -13.71
C SER A 232 2.69 -30.32 -12.92
N SER A 233 1.62 -29.75 -12.38
CA SER A 233 0.56 -30.48 -11.68
C SER A 233 -0.16 -31.47 -12.59
N LYS A 234 -0.55 -31.06 -13.81
CA LYS A 234 -1.13 -31.95 -14.83
C LYS A 234 -0.18 -33.08 -15.18
N ASN A 235 1.10 -32.79 -15.42
CA ASN A 235 2.09 -33.80 -15.77
C ASN A 235 2.33 -34.79 -14.62
N ARG A 236 2.37 -34.32 -13.37
CA ARG A 236 2.44 -35.19 -12.18
C ARG A 236 1.19 -36.08 -12.06
N ARG A 237 -0.01 -35.53 -12.24
CA ARG A 237 -1.26 -36.29 -12.22
C ARG A 237 -1.30 -37.36 -13.32
N MET A 238 -0.86 -37.03 -14.53
CA MET A 238 -0.77 -37.98 -15.64
C MET A 238 0.22 -39.11 -15.36
N ARG A 239 1.39 -38.81 -14.77
CA ARG A 239 2.37 -39.83 -14.37
C ARG A 239 1.80 -40.79 -13.31
N VAL A 240 1.13 -40.25 -12.30
CA VAL A 240 0.49 -41.05 -11.25
C VAL A 240 -0.66 -41.90 -11.83
N ALA A 241 -1.50 -41.32 -12.70
CA ALA A 241 -2.56 -42.07 -13.36
C ALA A 241 -2.00 -43.23 -14.21
N ARG A 242 -0.92 -42.98 -14.96
CA ARG A 242 -0.23 -44.01 -15.75
C ARG A 242 0.34 -45.12 -14.87
N SER A 243 1.02 -44.78 -13.76
CA SER A 243 1.59 -45.78 -12.85
C SER A 243 0.51 -46.62 -12.15
N VAL A 244 -0.63 -46.01 -11.80
CA VAL A 244 -1.76 -46.73 -11.20
C VAL A 244 -2.39 -47.69 -12.21
N LEU A 245 -2.55 -47.29 -13.47
CA LEU A 245 -3.06 -48.17 -14.52
C LEU A 245 -2.12 -49.34 -14.80
N GLU A 246 -0.81 -49.08 -14.91
CA GLU A 246 0.20 -50.12 -15.11
C GLU A 246 0.23 -51.12 -13.96
N ARG A 247 0.13 -50.64 -12.71
CA ARG A 247 0.05 -51.51 -11.53
C ARG A 247 -1.19 -52.40 -11.55
N LYS A 248 -2.36 -51.85 -11.88
CA LYS A 248 -3.60 -52.65 -12.01
C LYS A 248 -3.50 -53.69 -13.12
N GLN A 249 -2.85 -53.37 -14.25
CA GLN A 249 -2.62 -54.33 -15.33
C GLN A 249 -1.68 -55.46 -14.91
N ARG A 250 -0.62 -55.16 -14.14
CA ARG A 250 0.27 -56.18 -13.58
C ARG A 250 -0.44 -57.09 -12.58
N GLU A 251 -1.18 -56.51 -11.63
CA GLU A 251 -1.96 -57.27 -10.64
C GLU A 251 -3.00 -58.19 -11.33
N ALA A 252 -3.66 -57.73 -12.40
CA ALA A 252 -4.57 -58.57 -13.19
C ALA A 252 -3.84 -59.71 -13.93
N ALA A 253 -2.67 -59.45 -14.52
CA ALA A 253 -1.87 -60.48 -15.19
C ALA A 253 -1.33 -61.53 -14.21
N GLU A 254 -0.91 -61.11 -13.01
CA GLU A 254 -0.48 -62.01 -11.94
C GLU A 254 -1.63 -62.91 -11.46
N LEU A 255 -2.83 -62.35 -11.28
CA LEU A 255 -4.02 -63.15 -10.93
C LEU A 255 -4.39 -64.15 -12.03
N GLU A 256 -4.30 -63.77 -13.31
CA GLU A 256 -4.52 -64.71 -14.42
C GLU A 256 -3.48 -65.83 -14.48
N GLN A 257 -2.21 -65.53 -14.15
CA GLN A 257 -1.16 -66.54 -14.06
C GLN A 257 -1.41 -67.50 -12.90
N GLN A 258 -1.73 -66.98 -11.71
CA GLN A 258 -2.07 -67.79 -10.55
C GLN A 258 -3.26 -68.73 -10.83
N ARG A 259 -4.31 -68.23 -11.50
CA ARG A 259 -5.45 -69.08 -11.90
C ARG A 259 -5.04 -70.20 -12.86
N LYS A 260 -4.14 -69.93 -13.81
CA LYS A 260 -3.62 -70.96 -14.72
C LYS A 260 -2.79 -72.02 -13.98
N GLU A 261 -1.95 -71.58 -13.04
CA GLU A 261 -1.14 -72.48 -12.21
C GLU A 261 -2.02 -73.37 -11.30
N GLU A 262 -3.09 -72.80 -10.72
CA GLU A 262 -4.08 -73.56 -9.94
C GLU A 262 -4.81 -74.61 -10.80
N GLU A 263 -5.22 -74.25 -12.03
CA GLU A 263 -5.84 -75.18 -12.97
C GLU A 263 -4.89 -76.32 -13.40
N GLU A 264 -3.60 -76.03 -13.56
CA GLU A 264 -2.58 -77.05 -13.85
C GLU A 264 -2.32 -77.98 -12.66
N MET A 265 -2.33 -77.44 -11.44
CA MET A 265 -2.17 -78.22 -10.21
C MET A 265 -3.37 -79.14 -9.94
N LEU A 266 -4.59 -78.73 -10.29
CA LEU A 266 -5.77 -79.61 -10.19
C LEU A 266 -5.72 -80.78 -11.18
N LYS A 267 -5.07 -80.61 -12.35
CA LYS A 267 -4.97 -81.65 -13.38
C LYS A 267 -3.97 -82.76 -13.04
N ARG A 268 -2.98 -82.51 -12.18
CA ARG A 268 -2.04 -83.55 -11.71
C ARG A 268 -2.77 -84.59 -10.87
N HIS A 269 -2.63 -85.87 -11.19
CA HIS A 269 -3.26 -86.96 -10.46
C HIS A 269 -2.67 -87.09 -9.04
N PRO A 270 -3.48 -87.33 -7.99
CA PRO A 270 -3.03 -87.29 -6.60
C PRO A 270 -1.86 -88.23 -6.27
N PHE A 271 -1.81 -89.39 -6.91
CA PHE A 271 -0.87 -90.47 -6.62
C PHE A 271 0.09 -90.77 -7.79
N GLU A 272 0.34 -89.81 -8.71
CA GLU A 272 1.27 -90.00 -9.86
C GLU A 272 2.62 -90.57 -9.44
N LYS A 273 3.14 -90.13 -8.29
CA LYS A 273 4.43 -90.58 -7.76
C LYS A 273 4.40 -92.04 -7.31
N GLU A 274 3.32 -92.51 -6.70
CA GLU A 274 3.18 -93.89 -6.20
C GLU A 274 2.89 -94.87 -7.36
N MET A 275 2.14 -94.43 -8.37
CA MET A 275 1.96 -95.17 -9.62
C MET A 275 3.27 -95.32 -10.39
N ALA A 276 4.07 -94.25 -10.49
CA ALA A 276 5.40 -94.30 -11.11
C ALA A 276 6.32 -95.29 -10.37
N VAL A 277 6.29 -95.31 -9.03
CA VAL A 277 7.04 -96.29 -8.24
C VAL A 277 6.55 -97.71 -8.49
N CYS A 278 5.25 -97.96 -8.63
CA CYS A 278 4.71 -99.28 -9.01
C CYS A 278 5.19 -99.71 -10.41
N ASP A 279 5.24 -98.78 -11.37
CA ASP A 279 5.73 -99.05 -12.73
C ASP A 279 7.23 -99.33 -12.75
N ASP A 280 8.03 -98.58 -11.99
CA ASP A 280 9.46 -98.84 -11.82
C ASP A 280 9.71 -100.21 -11.16
N LEU A 281 8.89 -100.58 -10.17
CA LEU A 281 8.93 -101.92 -9.56
C LEU A 281 8.54 -103.03 -10.54
N LEU A 282 7.56 -102.81 -11.41
CA LEU A 282 7.20 -103.77 -12.47
C LEU A 282 8.34 -103.92 -13.50
N VAL A 283 9.01 -102.84 -13.87
CA VAL A 283 10.19 -102.88 -14.75
C VAL A 283 11.33 -103.64 -14.07
N TYR A 284 11.58 -103.37 -12.78
CA TYR A 284 12.60 -104.06 -12.00
C TYR A 284 12.33 -105.56 -11.88
N LEU A 285 11.10 -105.97 -11.52
CA LEU A 285 10.70 -107.37 -11.41
C LEU A 285 10.76 -108.10 -12.75
N LYS A 286 10.40 -107.44 -13.86
CA LYS A 286 10.58 -107.98 -15.22
C LYS A 286 12.06 -108.17 -15.57
N GLY A 287 12.93 -107.22 -15.20
CA GLY A 287 14.38 -107.33 -15.41
C GLY A 287 15.04 -108.46 -14.60
N LEU A 288 14.44 -108.86 -13.48
CA LEU A 288 14.88 -110.03 -12.69
C LEU A 288 14.47 -111.37 -13.33
N GLN A 289 13.41 -111.40 -14.15
CA GLN A 289 12.97 -112.59 -14.90
C GLN A 289 13.82 -112.85 -16.16
N THR A 290 14.56 -111.86 -16.66
CA THR A 290 15.33 -111.96 -17.91
C THR A 290 16.79 -111.53 -17.72
N LYS A 291 17.61 -112.37 -17.07
CA LYS A 291 19.07 -112.16 -17.03
C LYS A 291 19.76 -112.86 -18.20
N THR A 292 19.68 -112.28 -19.39
CA THR A 292 20.65 -112.52 -20.47
C THR A 292 20.82 -111.27 -21.33
N THR A 293 22.06 -110.78 -21.34
CA THR A 293 22.71 -109.84 -22.27
C THR A 293 22.38 -108.35 -22.14
N ALA A 294 23.46 -107.61 -21.94
CA ALA A 294 23.54 -106.18 -21.72
C ALA A 294 24.10 -105.46 -22.97
N THR A 295 23.99 -104.12 -22.92
CA THR A 295 24.75 -103.07 -23.64
C THR A 295 24.28 -102.63 -25.03
N PRO A 296 24.60 -101.39 -25.48
CA PRO A 296 24.27 -100.09 -24.87
C PRO A 296 23.91 -99.00 -25.92
N ALA A 297 23.72 -97.78 -25.42
CA ALA A 297 23.31 -96.54 -26.08
C ALA A 297 24.22 -95.98 -27.20
N ALA A 298 23.63 -95.16 -28.08
CA ALA A 298 24.33 -94.19 -28.94
C ALA A 298 23.58 -92.85 -29.00
N ALA A 299 24.36 -91.77 -29.18
CA ALA A 299 24.13 -90.41 -28.70
C ALA A 299 23.53 -89.43 -29.73
N LYS A 300 23.11 -88.26 -29.23
CA LYS A 300 22.50 -87.10 -29.92
C LYS A 300 23.51 -86.30 -30.78
N PRO A 301 23.10 -85.71 -31.93
CA PRO A 301 23.90 -84.70 -32.64
C PRO A 301 23.60 -83.26 -32.18
N ALA A 302 24.61 -82.39 -32.34
CA ALA A 302 24.67 -80.99 -31.94
C ALA A 302 23.98 -80.03 -32.93
N PHE A 303 23.40 -78.94 -32.40
CA PHE A 303 22.72 -77.87 -33.13
C PHE A 303 23.70 -76.75 -33.54
N GLN A 304 23.69 -76.34 -34.81
CA GLN A 304 24.47 -75.21 -35.35
C GLN A 304 23.58 -73.96 -35.41
N VAL A 305 24.06 -72.83 -34.89
CA VAL A 305 23.37 -71.52 -34.92
C VAL A 305 23.76 -70.75 -36.19
N PRO A 306 22.80 -70.26 -37.00
CA PRO A 306 23.08 -69.51 -38.24
C PRO A 306 23.61 -68.07 -38.04
N GLU A 307 24.36 -67.62 -39.04
CA GLU A 307 25.11 -66.36 -39.11
C GLU A 307 24.21 -65.10 -39.02
N GLY A 308 24.54 -64.19 -38.08
CA GLY A 308 23.89 -62.88 -37.96
C GLY A 308 23.65 -62.39 -36.53
N MET A 309 23.91 -63.21 -35.50
CA MET A 309 23.75 -62.84 -34.10
C MET A 309 25.12 -62.69 -33.42
N THR A 310 25.52 -61.45 -33.15
CA THR A 310 26.67 -61.16 -32.28
C THR A 310 26.28 -61.45 -30.83
N LEU A 311 26.88 -62.49 -30.26
CA LEU A 311 26.88 -62.74 -28.82
C LEU A 311 27.58 -61.57 -28.11
N LEU A 312 26.81 -60.61 -27.61
CA LEU A 312 27.32 -59.65 -26.63
C LEU A 312 27.67 -60.44 -25.36
N LYS A 313 28.97 -60.48 -25.06
CA LYS A 313 29.49 -61.02 -23.80
C LYS A 313 28.83 -60.27 -22.65
N ARG A 314 28.07 -61.00 -21.82
CA ARG A 314 27.74 -60.53 -20.46
C ARG A 314 29.05 -60.44 -19.69
N GLU A 315 29.38 -59.25 -19.21
CA GLU A 315 30.30 -59.09 -18.09
C GLU A 315 29.57 -59.60 -16.85
N GLU A 316 29.91 -60.82 -16.43
CA GLU A 316 29.57 -61.34 -15.12
C GLU A 316 30.56 -60.74 -14.12
N GLU A 317 30.07 -59.85 -13.25
CA GLU A 317 30.74 -59.55 -11.99
C GLU A 317 30.71 -60.83 -11.14
N VAL A 318 31.83 -61.55 -11.18
CA VAL A 318 32.12 -62.73 -10.34
C VAL A 318 32.33 -62.26 -8.90
N LEU A 319 31.24 -62.10 -8.16
CA LEU A 319 31.25 -62.05 -6.69
C LEU A 319 30.93 -63.46 -6.18
N TYR A 320 31.95 -64.07 -5.56
CA TYR A 320 31.94 -65.35 -4.83
C TYR A 320 31.97 -66.65 -5.65
N ALA A 321 33.14 -67.30 -5.67
CA ALA A 321 33.27 -68.71 -5.30
C ALA A 321 34.75 -69.11 -5.19
N GLU A 322 35.15 -69.50 -3.98
CA GLU A 322 36.46 -70.06 -3.63
C GLU A 322 36.68 -71.46 -4.23
N GLU A 323 37.95 -71.80 -4.51
CA GLU A 323 38.41 -73.03 -5.15
C GLU A 323 38.24 -74.30 -4.26
N PRO A 324 37.88 -75.48 -4.82
CA PRO A 324 37.95 -76.74 -4.10
C PRO A 324 39.28 -77.51 -4.33
N LYS A 325 39.92 -77.93 -3.24
CA LYS A 325 41.10 -78.83 -3.24
C LYS A 325 40.69 -80.31 -3.31
N LYS A 326 41.32 -81.03 -4.26
CA LYS A 326 41.26 -82.48 -4.49
C LYS A 326 41.94 -83.29 -3.36
N LYS A 327 41.49 -84.53 -3.12
CA LYS A 327 42.37 -85.69 -2.78
C LYS A 327 41.72 -87.06 -3.10
N LYS A 328 42.57 -87.95 -3.63
CA LYS A 328 42.37 -89.36 -4.05
C LYS A 328 42.29 -90.33 -2.85
N LYS A 329 41.76 -91.57 -3.00
CA LYS A 329 42.46 -92.81 -3.47
C LYS A 329 41.80 -94.13 -2.97
N ASP A 330 41.88 -95.15 -3.85
CA ASP A 330 41.94 -96.62 -3.67
C ASP A 330 40.78 -97.48 -3.09
N ARG A 331 40.05 -98.13 -4.03
CA ARG A 331 40.08 -99.57 -4.41
C ARG A 331 40.40 -100.64 -3.34
N ARG A 332 39.44 -101.56 -3.07
CA ARG A 332 39.53 -103.01 -3.44
C ARG A 332 38.31 -103.83 -3.01
N GLU A 333 37.88 -104.67 -3.94
CA GLU A 333 36.82 -105.69 -3.84
C GLU A 333 37.22 -106.90 -2.98
N ARG A 334 36.24 -107.55 -2.36
CA ARG A 334 36.31 -108.96 -1.92
C ARG A 334 35.05 -109.72 -2.37
N LYS A 335 35.28 -111.01 -2.66
CA LYS A 335 34.52 -111.93 -3.51
C LYS A 335 33.20 -112.46 -2.90
N GLN A 336 32.29 -112.82 -3.82
CA GLN A 336 30.97 -113.42 -3.65
C GLN A 336 30.97 -114.90 -3.20
N LYS A 337 29.88 -115.31 -2.52
CA LYS A 337 29.18 -116.60 -2.72
C LYS A 337 27.64 -116.39 -2.59
N LYS A 338 26.89 -117.13 -3.43
CA LYS A 338 25.45 -117.10 -3.80
C LYS A 338 24.56 -117.75 -2.70
N THR A 339 23.23 -117.62 -2.55
CA THR A 339 22.07 -117.58 -3.47
C THR A 339 20.84 -116.91 -2.80
N ALA A 340 20.79 -115.58 -2.73
CA ALA A 340 19.58 -114.81 -2.40
C ALA A 340 19.59 -113.56 -3.27
N PHE A 341 18.44 -113.12 -3.79
CA PHE A 341 18.39 -111.82 -4.45
C PHE A 341 18.71 -110.74 -3.41
N THR A 342 19.85 -110.08 -3.56
CA THR A 342 20.16 -108.87 -2.81
C THR A 342 19.58 -107.69 -3.58
N HIS A 343 18.45 -107.17 -3.12
CA HIS A 343 17.84 -105.95 -3.66
C HIS A 343 18.62 -104.71 -3.18
N ASP A 344 18.67 -103.69 -4.02
CA ASP A 344 19.28 -102.40 -3.65
C ASP A 344 18.40 -101.67 -2.63
N LEU A 345 18.99 -100.90 -1.72
CA LEU A 345 18.28 -100.16 -0.66
C LEU A 345 17.16 -99.28 -1.23
N GLY A 346 17.40 -98.66 -2.39
CA GLY A 346 16.39 -97.88 -3.10
C GLY A 346 15.20 -98.72 -3.56
N THR A 347 15.44 -99.92 -4.09
CA THR A 347 14.35 -100.84 -4.49
C THR A 347 13.58 -101.39 -3.30
N LEU A 348 14.25 -101.65 -2.16
CA LEU A 348 13.58 -102.01 -0.91
C LEU A 348 12.71 -100.87 -0.37
N GLN A 349 13.17 -99.63 -0.49
CA GLN A 349 12.37 -98.45 -0.15
C GLN A 349 11.16 -98.32 -1.07
N SER A 350 11.31 -98.56 -2.37
CA SER A 350 10.18 -98.61 -3.32
C SER A 350 9.16 -99.70 -2.95
N PHE A 351 9.60 -100.92 -2.58
CA PHE A 351 8.70 -101.96 -2.08
C PHE A 351 8.01 -101.58 -0.77
N ALA A 352 8.71 -100.88 0.13
CA ALA A 352 8.13 -100.37 1.37
C ALA A 352 7.07 -99.28 1.14
N MET A 353 7.29 -98.38 0.18
CA MET A 353 6.32 -97.33 -0.21
C MET A 353 5.04 -97.92 -0.81
N VAL A 354 5.14 -99.07 -1.49
CA VAL A 354 4.00 -99.81 -2.05
C VAL A 354 3.46 -100.87 -1.05
N HIS A 355 4.05 -100.94 0.14
CA HIS A 355 3.71 -101.88 1.22
C HIS A 355 3.70 -103.36 0.78
N LEU A 356 4.71 -103.78 0.00
CA LEU A 356 4.91 -105.17 -0.44
C LEU A 356 6.24 -105.72 0.08
N LYS A 357 6.29 -107.03 0.37
CA LYS A 357 7.53 -107.74 0.74
C LYS A 357 8.31 -108.08 -0.54
N ALA A 358 9.62 -107.80 -0.54
CA ALA A 358 10.48 -108.09 -1.67
C ALA A 358 10.70 -109.62 -1.84
N PRO A 359 10.67 -110.17 -3.06
CA PRO A 359 10.79 -111.61 -3.30
C PRO A 359 12.23 -112.11 -3.10
N VAL A 360 12.42 -113.15 -2.28
CA VAL A 360 13.75 -113.68 -1.94
C VAL A 360 14.18 -114.81 -2.90
N SER A 361 13.22 -115.47 -3.54
CA SER A 361 13.41 -116.59 -4.49
C SER A 361 12.72 -116.36 -5.84
N GLU A 362 13.18 -117.04 -6.89
CA GLU A 362 12.65 -116.92 -8.28
C GLU A 362 11.17 -117.31 -8.40
N GLU A 363 10.68 -118.21 -7.53
CA GLU A 363 9.27 -118.63 -7.49
C GLU A 363 8.34 -117.54 -6.90
N GLU A 364 8.87 -116.67 -6.03
CA GLU A 364 8.12 -115.56 -5.41
C GLU A 364 8.02 -114.32 -6.30
N VAL A 365 8.87 -114.23 -7.33
CA VAL A 365 8.89 -113.10 -8.29
C VAL A 365 7.59 -113.04 -9.09
N GLN A 366 7.00 -114.19 -9.43
CA GLN A 366 5.74 -114.20 -10.19
C GLN A 366 4.55 -113.75 -9.33
N ALA A 367 4.45 -114.24 -8.09
CA ALA A 367 3.42 -113.82 -7.14
C ALA A 367 3.53 -112.32 -6.77
N THR A 368 4.75 -111.79 -6.63
CA THR A 368 4.96 -110.37 -6.33
C THR A 368 4.62 -109.46 -7.51
N VAL A 369 4.80 -109.90 -8.77
CA VAL A 369 4.35 -109.13 -9.95
C VAL A 369 2.82 -108.99 -9.99
N GLU A 370 2.07 -110.02 -9.63
CA GLU A 370 0.61 -109.95 -9.54
C GLU A 370 0.15 -109.01 -8.43
N LEU A 371 0.80 -109.05 -7.27
CA LEU A 371 0.52 -108.14 -6.16
C LEU A 371 0.85 -106.68 -6.47
N VAL A 372 1.96 -106.40 -7.18
CA VAL A 372 2.29 -105.03 -7.62
C VAL A 372 1.27 -104.51 -8.63
N LYS A 373 0.76 -105.35 -9.55
CA LYS A 373 -0.32 -104.96 -10.46
C LYS A 373 -1.62 -104.67 -9.71
N ALA A 374 -1.97 -105.48 -8.71
CA ALA A 374 -3.13 -105.25 -7.86
C ALA A 374 -3.00 -103.94 -7.06
N ARG A 375 -1.80 -103.63 -6.55
CA ARG A 375 -1.54 -102.34 -5.87
C ARG A 375 -1.58 -101.15 -6.82
N LYS A 376 -1.12 -101.29 -8.07
CA LYS A 376 -1.27 -100.24 -9.09
C LYS A 376 -2.74 -99.92 -9.36
N ALA A 377 -3.60 -100.94 -9.48
CA ALA A 377 -5.04 -100.74 -9.64
C ALA A 377 -5.69 -100.12 -8.39
N PHE A 378 -5.18 -100.43 -7.20
CA PHE A 378 -5.61 -99.81 -5.95
C PHE A 378 -5.28 -98.31 -5.89
N PHE A 379 -4.05 -97.91 -6.27
CA PHE A 379 -3.68 -96.48 -6.32
C PHE A 379 -4.43 -95.69 -7.40
N ASP A 380 -4.89 -96.35 -8.46
CA ASP A 380 -5.76 -95.76 -9.50
C ASP A 380 -7.19 -95.54 -9.00
N ALA A 381 -7.69 -96.41 -8.12
CA ALA A 381 -9.04 -96.32 -7.54
C ALA A 381 -9.14 -95.40 -6.32
N LEU A 382 -8.02 -94.90 -5.77
CA LEU A 382 -8.02 -94.12 -4.53
C LEU A 382 -8.34 -92.63 -4.77
N PRO A 383 -9.28 -92.02 -4.00
CA PRO A 383 -9.57 -90.59 -4.10
C PRO A 383 -8.46 -89.73 -3.46
N ARG A 384 -8.33 -88.48 -3.94
CA ARG A 384 -7.33 -87.50 -3.48
C ARG A 384 -7.37 -87.34 -1.95
N GLY A 385 -6.27 -87.67 -1.28
CA GLY A 385 -6.13 -87.50 0.17
C GLY A 385 -6.58 -88.67 1.05
N ALA A 386 -6.85 -89.85 0.47
CA ALA A 386 -7.06 -91.08 1.24
C ALA A 386 -5.74 -91.57 1.86
N ASP A 387 -5.80 -91.98 3.13
CA ASP A 387 -4.66 -92.58 3.84
C ASP A 387 -4.39 -93.98 3.29
N VAL A 388 -3.31 -94.07 2.50
CA VAL A 388 -2.84 -95.30 1.85
C VAL A 388 -2.77 -96.47 2.85
N VAL A 389 -2.25 -96.23 4.06
CA VAL A 389 -2.09 -97.27 5.10
C VAL A 389 -3.45 -97.78 5.63
N ALA A 390 -4.46 -96.90 5.75
CA ALA A 390 -5.77 -97.25 6.30
C ALA A 390 -6.63 -98.02 5.31
N GLU A 391 -6.54 -97.69 4.02
CA GLU A 391 -7.27 -98.39 2.95
C GLU A 391 -6.60 -99.73 2.58
N LEU A 392 -5.27 -99.82 2.70
CA LEU A 392 -4.55 -101.09 2.51
C LEU A 392 -4.78 -102.11 3.63
N ALA A 393 -5.21 -101.66 4.83
CA ALA A 393 -5.53 -102.53 5.97
C ALA A 393 -6.95 -103.14 5.90
N LYS A 394 -7.80 -102.65 4.99
CA LYS A 394 -9.14 -103.20 4.73
C LYS A 394 -9.13 -104.32 3.67
N LEU A 395 -8.00 -104.52 2.99
CA LEU A 395 -7.70 -105.55 1.99
C LEU A 395 -6.79 -106.61 2.59
#